data_AF-A0A7X7E679-F1
#
_entry.id   AF-A0A7X7E679-F1
#
_cell.length_a   1.000
_cell.length_b   1.000
_cell.length_c   1.000
_cell.angle_alpha   90.00
_cell.angle_beta   90.00
_cell.angle_gamma   90.00
#
_symmetry.space_group_name_H-M   'P 1'
#
loop_
_entity.id
_entity.type
_entity.pdbx_description
1 polymer ?
#
loop_
_entity_poly.entity_id
_entity_poly.type
_entity_poly.pdbx_seq_one_letter_code
_entity_poly.pdbx_strand_id
1 'polypeptide(L)'
;MTTGQIVVFCVIGATLILFVWNRWRYDLVALSALLVLVVAGYVPAGQAFLGLGHPAVVTVAAVLVISRGLSNAGVVDTVSRLLTRVGNRLWVQVATLTGLVALCSA
;
A
#
# COMPACT_ATOMS: atom_id res chain seq x y z
N MET A 1 -29.31 -13.64 2.94
CA MET A 1 -27.97 -13.36 3.50
C MET A 1 -27.82 -14.19 4.75
N THR A 2 -26.79 -15.02 4.88
CA THR A 2 -26.54 -15.76 6.12
C THR A 2 -26.13 -14.79 7.22
N THR A 3 -26.45 -15.07 8.49
CA THR A 3 -26.11 -14.19 9.62
C THR A 3 -24.60 -13.87 9.65
N GLY A 4 -23.76 -14.83 9.27
CA GLY A 4 -22.31 -14.61 9.16
C GLY A 4 -21.89 -13.63 8.06
N GLN A 5 -22.53 -13.67 6.88
CA GLN A 5 -22.24 -12.70 5.83
C GLN A 5 -22.62 -11.27 6.25
N ILE A 6 -23.73 -11.10 6.97
CA ILE A 6 -24.17 -9.79 7.46
C ILE A 6 -23.13 -9.21 8.42
N VAL A 7 -22.60 -10.02 9.34
CA VAL A 7 -21.57 -9.55 10.28
C VAL A 7 -20.29 -9.14 9.55
N VAL A 8 -19.81 -9.95 8.60
CA VAL A 8 -18.61 -9.62 7.83
C VAL A 8 -18.80 -8.33 7.03
N PHE A 9 -19.95 -8.16 6.37
CA PHE A 9 -20.27 -6.92 5.64
C PHE A 9 -20.35 -5.71 6.57
N CYS A 10 -20.94 -5.84 7.76
CA CYS A 10 -20.95 -4.78 8.76
C CYS A 10 -19.53 -4.40 9.21
N VAL A 11 -18.66 -5.37 9.44
CA VAL A 11 -17.26 -5.10 9.84
C VAL A 11 -16.50 -4.39 8.72
N ILE A 12 -16.66 -4.82 7.46
CA ILE A 12 -16.06 -4.17 6.29
C ILE A 12 -16.60 -2.73 6.14
N GLY A 13 -17.91 -2.54 6.25
CA GLY A 13 -18.53 -1.21 6.18
C GLY A 13 -18.02 -0.28 7.28
N ALA A 14 -17.95 -0.77 8.52
CA ALA A 14 -17.40 -0.03 9.65
C ALA A 14 -15.92 0.34 9.42
N THR A 15 -15.09 -0.61 8.98
CA THR A 15 -13.66 -0.32 8.70
C THR A 15 -13.46 0.71 7.61
N LEU A 16 -14.25 0.65 6.52
CA LEU A 16 -14.18 1.66 5.46
C LEU A 16 -14.55 3.05 5.99
N ILE A 17 -15.61 3.16 6.80
CA ILE A 17 -16.00 4.43 7.42
C ILE A 17 -14.88 4.96 8.33
N LEU A 18 -14.26 4.09 9.13
CA LEU A 18 -13.15 4.45 10.02
C LEU A 18 -11.91 4.89 9.23
N PHE A 19 -11.61 4.26 8.09
CA PHE A 19 -10.53 4.69 7.20
C PHE A 19 -10.76 6.08 6.60
N VAL A 20 -11.99 6.38 6.19
CA VAL A 20 -12.35 7.70 5.65
C VAL A 20 -12.28 8.77 6.73
N TRP A 21 -12.66 8.45 7.98
CA TRP A 21 -12.65 9.41 9.08
C TRP A 21 -11.25 9.90 9.46
N ASN A 22 -10.20 9.14 9.13
CA ASN A 22 -8.77 9.46 9.31
C ASN A 22 -8.35 10.01 10.69
N ARG A 23 -9.20 9.82 11.72
CA ARG A 23 -8.91 10.27 13.08
C ARG A 23 -8.03 9.28 13.83
N TRP A 24 -8.13 8.00 13.48
CA TRP A 24 -7.39 6.91 14.08
C TRP A 24 -6.32 6.45 13.12
N ARG A 25 -5.16 6.04 13.65
CA ARG A 25 -4.10 5.43 12.84
C ARG A 25 -4.69 4.21 12.11
N TYR A 26 -4.48 4.14 10.79
CA TYR A 26 -5.02 3.09 9.94
C TYR A 26 -4.64 1.69 10.43
N ASP A 27 -3.43 1.51 10.95
CA ASP A 27 -2.97 0.25 11.54
C ASP A 27 -3.86 -0.19 12.72
N LEU A 28 -4.26 0.76 13.57
CA LEU A 28 -5.06 0.49 14.76
C LEU A 28 -6.49 0.07 14.36
N VAL A 29 -7.05 0.73 13.34
CA VAL A 29 -8.35 0.38 12.76
C VAL A 29 -8.31 -1.04 12.17
N ALA A 30 -7.29 -1.36 11.36
CA ALA A 30 -7.14 -2.68 10.75
C ALA A 30 -6.98 -3.80 11.80
N LEU A 31 -6.13 -3.59 12.81
CA LEU A 31 -5.94 -4.55 13.91
C LEU A 31 -7.22 -4.74 14.73
N SER A 32 -7.96 -3.66 15.03
CA SER A 32 -9.22 -3.76 15.76
C SER A 32 -10.28 -4.56 15.01
N ALA A 33 -10.36 -4.40 13.69
CA ALA A 33 -11.31 -5.13 12.86
C ALA A 33 -10.97 -6.62 12.78
N LEU A 34 -9.68 -6.94 12.60
CA LEU A 34 -9.20 -8.32 12.65
C LEU A 34 -9.52 -8.96 14.01
N LEU A 35 -9.29 -8.25 15.10
CA LEU A 35 -9.59 -8.71 16.46
C LEU A 35 -11.09 -8.99 16.64
N VAL A 36 -11.97 -8.11 16.16
CA VAL A 36 -13.43 -8.31 16.20
C VAL A 36 -13.83 -9.57 15.43
N LEU A 37 -13.28 -9.79 14.23
CA LEU A 37 -13.57 -10.98 13.41
C LEU A 37 -13.09 -12.29 14.04
N VAL A 38 -11.94 -12.27 14.72
CA VAL A 38 -11.38 -13.44 15.41
C VAL A 38 -12.18 -13.75 16.68
N VAL A 39 -12.48 -12.73 17.50
CA VAL A 39 -13.27 -12.90 18.74
C VAL A 39 -14.70 -13.34 18.42
N ALA A 40 -15.30 -12.84 17.33
CA ALA A 40 -16.60 -13.27 16.87
C ALA A 40 -16.61 -14.70 16.25
N GLY A 41 -15.45 -15.36 16.15
CA GLY A 41 -15.33 -16.73 15.67
C GLY A 41 -15.46 -16.90 14.15
N TYR A 42 -15.55 -15.81 13.39
CA TYR A 42 -15.63 -15.86 11.93
C TYR A 42 -14.27 -16.13 11.27
N VAL A 43 -13.18 -15.81 11.95
CA VAL A 43 -11.81 -16.08 11.48
C VAL A 43 -11.05 -16.89 12.53
N PRO A 44 -10.50 -18.06 12.20
CA PRO A 44 -9.67 -18.83 13.12
C PRO A 44 -8.42 -18.04 13.52
N ALA A 45 -8.08 -18.02 14.82
CA ALA A 45 -6.92 -17.28 15.31
C ALA A 45 -5.60 -17.66 14.63
N GLY A 46 -5.43 -18.95 14.28
CA GLY A 46 -4.26 -19.43 13.54
C GLY A 46 -4.18 -18.95 12.09
N GLN A 47 -5.29 -18.46 11.52
CA GLN A 47 -5.37 -17.95 10.15
C GLN A 47 -5.46 -16.42 10.08
N ALA A 48 -5.60 -15.73 11.21
CA ALA A 48 -5.80 -14.28 11.27
C ALA A 48 -4.68 -13.49 10.57
N PHE A 49 -3.43 -13.97 10.64
CA PHE A 49 -2.27 -13.31 10.07
C PHE A 49 -1.85 -13.84 8.69
N LEU A 50 -2.59 -14.78 8.09
CA LEU A 50 -2.29 -15.30 6.75
C LEU A 50 -2.30 -14.18 5.69
N GLY A 51 -3.08 -13.12 5.92
CA GLY A 51 -3.09 -11.94 5.05
C GLY A 51 -1.75 -11.19 4.99
N LEU A 52 -0.92 -11.25 6.04
CA LEU A 52 0.40 -10.59 6.05
C LEU A 52 1.41 -11.30 5.15
N GLY A 53 1.26 -12.62 4.97
CA GLY A 53 2.08 -13.42 4.04
C GLY A 53 1.59 -13.37 2.59
N HIS A 54 0.53 -12.61 2.30
CA HIS A 54 0.00 -12.51 0.96
C HIS A 54 1.01 -11.81 0.03
N PRO A 55 1.27 -12.33 -1.19
CA PRO A 55 2.29 -11.79 -2.08
C PRO A 55 2.12 -10.29 -2.33
N ALA A 56 0.89 -9.77 -2.39
CA ALA A 56 0.66 -8.33 -2.57
C ALA A 56 1.15 -7.46 -1.38
N VAL A 57 1.08 -7.96 -0.14
CA VAL A 57 1.58 -7.21 1.03
C VAL A 57 3.10 -7.21 1.03
N VAL A 58 3.70 -8.37 0.73
CA VAL A 58 5.15 -8.55 0.66
C VAL A 58 5.76 -7.69 -0.46
N THR A 59 5.12 -7.58 -1.63
CA THR A 59 5.61 -6.74 -2.71
C THR A 59 5.60 -5.26 -2.34
N VAL A 60 4.54 -4.77 -1.68
CA VAL A 60 4.50 -3.37 -1.19
C VAL A 60 5.63 -3.12 -0.19
N ALA A 61 5.85 -4.04 0.76
CA ALA A 61 6.97 -3.94 1.70
C ALA A 61 8.33 -3.90 0.98
N ALA A 62 8.54 -4.77 0.00
CA ALA A 62 9.76 -4.81 -0.80
C ALA A 62 9.98 -3.51 -1.59
N VAL A 63 8.93 -2.98 -2.22
CA VAL A 63 8.99 -1.69 -2.96
C VAL A 63 9.36 -0.54 -2.02
N LEU A 64 8.82 -0.50 -0.80
CA LEU A 64 9.19 0.52 0.19
C LEU A 64 10.67 0.41 0.60
N VAL A 65 11.17 -0.82 0.79
CA VAL A 65 12.59 -1.07 1.10
C VAL A 65 13.49 -0.65 -0.06
N ILE A 66 13.16 -1.04 -1.30
CA ILE A 66 13.89 -0.67 -2.51
C ILE A 66 13.89 0.85 -2.69
N SER A 67 12.74 1.51 -2.52
CA SER A 67 12.62 2.96 -2.62
C SER A 67 13.55 3.68 -1.64
N ARG A 68 13.58 3.24 -0.38
CA ARG A 68 14.52 3.78 0.61
C ARG A 68 15.98 3.46 0.29
N GLY A 69 16.27 2.25 -0.19
CA GLY A 69 17.62 1.85 -0.61
C GLY A 69 18.16 2.73 -1.74
N LEU A 70 17.33 2.98 -2.76
CA LEU A 70 17.66 3.86 -3.88
C LEU A 70 17.84 5.32 -3.44
N SER A 71 17.00 5.79 -2.53
CA SER A 71 17.11 7.16 -1.98
C SER A 71 18.39 7.32 -1.16
N ASN A 72 18.73 6.35 -0.30
CA ASN A 72 19.95 6.40 0.51
C ASN A 72 21.23 6.25 -0.33
N ALA A 73 21.15 5.55 -1.46
CA ALA A 73 22.25 5.39 -2.40
C ALA A 73 22.48 6.64 -3.29
N GLY A 74 21.65 7.69 -3.19
CA GLY A 74 21.77 8.90 -4.02
C GLY A 74 21.40 8.70 -5.48
N VAL A 75 20.83 7.53 -5.83
CA VAL A 75 20.36 7.24 -7.20
C VAL A 75 19.20 8.17 -7.55
N VAL A 76 18.29 8.40 -6.59
CA VAL A 76 17.16 9.32 -6.75
C VAL A 76 17.63 10.74 -7.03
N ASP A 77 18.68 11.21 -6.33
CA ASP A 77 19.28 12.53 -6.56
C ASP A 77 19.92 12.64 -7.95
N THR A 78 20.59 11.58 -8.40
CA THR A 78 21.24 11.54 -9.72
C THR A 78 20.20 11.60 -10.84
N VAL A 79 19.12 10.82 -10.72
CA VAL A 79 18.00 10.82 -11.67
C VAL A 79 17.30 12.18 -11.67
N SER A 80 17.06 12.78 -10.51
CA SER A 80 16.46 14.12 -10.36
C SER A 80 17.31 15.22 -11.01
N ARG A 81 18.65 15.15 -10.87
CA ARG A 81 19.60 16.06 -11.54
C ARG A 81 19.63 15.89 -13.06
N LEU A 82 19.52 14.66 -13.56
CA LEU A 82 19.46 14.39 -14.99
C LEU A 82 18.17 14.96 -15.59
N LEU A 83 17.05 14.82 -14.89
CA LEU A 83 15.75 15.36 -15.28
C LEU A 83 15.72 16.89 -15.33
N THR A 84 16.37 17.56 -14.38
CA THR A 84 16.46 19.02 -14.37
C THR A 84 17.32 19.57 -15.52
N ARG A 85 18.27 18.80 -16.07
CA ARG A 85 19.03 19.20 -17.28
C ARG A 85 18.21 19.18 -18.56
N VAL A 86 17.11 18.42 -18.61
CA VAL A 86 16.25 18.28 -19.81
C VAL A 86 15.41 19.55 -20.07
N GLY A 87 15.36 20.48 -19.11
CA GLY A 87 14.76 21.81 -19.24
C GLY A 87 13.37 21.93 -18.59
N ASN A 88 12.91 23.16 -18.38
CA ASN A 88 11.73 23.48 -17.55
C ASN A 88 10.36 23.25 -18.22
N ARG A 89 10.31 22.60 -19.40
CA ARG A 89 9.05 22.33 -20.11
C ARG A 89 8.47 21.00 -19.64
N LEU A 90 7.38 21.09 -18.87
CA LEU A 90 6.63 19.97 -18.28
C LEU A 90 6.43 18.80 -19.25
N TRP A 91 6.09 19.08 -20.52
CA TRP A 91 5.88 18.07 -21.56
C TRP A 91 7.12 17.21 -21.85
N VAL A 92 8.31 17.80 -21.87
CA VAL A 92 9.56 17.07 -22.14
C VAL A 92 9.96 16.23 -20.93
N GLN A 93 9.72 16.74 -19.71
CA GLN A 93 9.99 16.02 -18.46
C GLN A 93 9.07 14.80 -18.29
N VAL A 94 7.78 14.94 -18.61
CA VAL A 94 6.82 13.82 -18.58
C VAL A 94 7.17 12.78 -19.65
N ALA A 95 7.56 13.20 -20.85
CA ALA A 95 7.96 12.28 -21.92
C ALA A 95 9.24 11.50 -21.57
N THR A 96 10.24 12.16 -20.99
CA THR A 96 11.49 11.51 -20.57
C THR A 96 11.29 10.58 -19.38
N LEU A 97 10.52 10.97 -18.36
CA LEU A 97 10.16 10.08 -17.23
C LEU A 97 9.42 8.85 -17.71
N THR A 98 8.37 9.04 -18.52
CA THR A 98 7.58 7.93 -19.06
C THR A 98 8.44 6.99 -19.91
N GLY A 99 9.34 7.54 -20.74
CA GLY A 99 10.27 6.76 -21.55
C GLY A 99 11.28 5.96 -20.72
N LEU A 100 11.86 6.58 -19.68
CA LEU A 100 12.77 5.90 -18.75
C LEU A 100 12.08 4.76 -18.01
N VAL A 101 10.87 5.01 -17.49
CA VAL A 101 10.07 3.99 -16.80
C VAL A 101 9.69 2.86 -17.76
N ALA A 102 9.29 3.17 -18.99
CA ALA A 102 8.95 2.16 -19.99
C ALA A 102 10.15 1.27 -20.36
N LEU A 103 11.35 1.85 -20.49
CA LEU A 103 12.58 1.11 -20.76
C LEU A 103 13.04 0.25 -19.58
N CYS A 104 12.93 0.74 -18.34
CA CYS A 104 13.32 0.00 -17.14
C CYS A 104 12.28 -1.04 -16.70
N SER A 105 11.01 -0.91 -17.11
CA SER A 105 9.93 -1.81 -16.75
C SER A 105 9.71 -2.95 -17.76
N ALA A 106 10.37 -2.91 -18.92
CA ALA A 106 10.41 -3.99 -19.90
C ALA A 106 11.53 -4.99 -19.57
#